data_AF-A0A3M1HKJ0-F1
#
_entry.id   AF-A0A3M1HKJ0-F1
#
_cell.length_a   1.000
_cell.length_b   1.000
_cell.length_c   1.000
_cell.angle_alpha   90.00
_cell.angle_beta   90.00
_cell.angle_gamma   90.00
#
_symmetry.space_group_name_H-M   'P 1'
#
loop_
_entity.id
_entity.type
_entity.pdbx_description
1 polymer ?
#
loop_
_entity_poly.entity_id
_entity_poly.type
_entity_poly.pdbx_seq_one_letter_code
_entity_poly.pdbx_strand_id
1 'polypeptide(L)'
;MKRQALIATLGTEPQVVTLALDLLRAKGYPIAEVVVVHTAGQVIEPALRRLQVEFAREPEVGFRTVGVEDERGMVEDVGNEADTTAVLRTIYRTVLEEKR
;
A
#
# COMPACT_ATOMS: atom_id res chain seq x y z
N MET A 1 -0.05 3.57 23.56
CA MET A 1 -0.46 2.45 22.69
C MET A 1 0.37 2.52 21.42
N LYS A 2 0.99 1.44 20.94
CA LYS A 2 1.76 1.50 19.68
C LYS A 2 0.78 1.65 18.52
N ARG A 3 0.94 2.71 17.70
CA ARG A 3 0.17 2.89 16.46
C ARG A 3 0.49 1.72 15.54
N GLN A 4 -0.54 1.16 14.90
CA GLN A 4 -0.39 0.05 13.95
C GLN A 4 -0.60 0.57 12.53
N ALA A 5 0.11 -0.01 11.58
CA ALA A 5 -0.01 0.32 10.16
C ALA A 5 -0.54 -0.89 9.38
N LEU A 6 -1.39 -0.65 8.39
CA LEU A 6 -1.78 -1.64 7.38
C LEU A 6 -0.91 -1.40 6.13
N ILE A 7 -0.04 -2.35 5.82
CA ILE A 7 0.75 -2.34 4.59
C ILE A 7 0.11 -3.31 3.61
N ALA A 8 -0.29 -2.84 2.43
CA ALA A 8 -0.96 -3.66 1.42
C ALA A 8 -0.36 -3.43 0.03
N THR A 9 -0.22 -4.50 -0.76
CA THR A 9 0.05 -4.39 -2.19
C THR A 9 -1.24 -4.01 -2.94
N LEU A 10 -1.14 -3.16 -3.96
CA LEU A 10 -2.28 -2.72 -4.77
C LEU A 10 -2.39 -3.54 -6.05
N GLY A 11 -3.51 -4.23 -6.18
CA GLY A 11 -4.00 -4.76 -7.47
C GLY A 11 -5.04 -3.81 -8.09
N THR A 12 -5.86 -4.35 -8.98
CA THR A 12 -6.93 -3.60 -9.65
C THR A 12 -8.13 -3.29 -8.74
N GLU A 13 -8.24 -3.95 -7.59
CA GLU A 13 -9.35 -3.87 -6.66
C GLU A 13 -8.99 -3.04 -5.39
N PRO A 14 -9.09 -1.70 -5.44
CA PRO A 14 -8.74 -0.85 -4.29
C PRO A 14 -9.62 -1.11 -3.06
N GLN A 15 -10.86 -1.55 -3.26
CA GLN A 15 -11.82 -1.83 -2.18
C GLN A 15 -11.35 -2.91 -1.21
N VAL A 16 -10.41 -3.77 -1.62
CA VAL A 16 -9.83 -4.78 -0.74
C VAL A 16 -9.03 -4.12 0.39
N VAL A 17 -8.35 -3.00 0.12
CA VAL A 17 -7.59 -2.24 1.11
C VAL A 17 -8.51 -1.60 2.15
N THR A 18 -9.58 -0.95 1.70
CA THR A 18 -10.55 -0.29 2.59
C THR A 18 -11.33 -1.32 3.41
N LEU A 19 -11.76 -2.43 2.79
CA LEU A 19 -12.43 -3.52 3.51
C LEU A 19 -11.53 -4.15 4.57
N ALA A 20 -10.25 -4.33 4.28
CA ALA A 20 -9.30 -4.86 5.26
C ALA A 20 -9.14 -3.90 6.45
N LEU A 21 -9.06 -2.59 6.20
CA LEU A 21 -9.02 -1.57 7.26
C LEU A 21 -10.27 -1.64 8.15
N ASP A 22 -11.46 -1.67 7.56
CA ASP A 22 -12.73 -1.74 8.28
C ASP A 22 -12.80 -3.01 9.16
N LEU A 23 -12.43 -4.16 8.60
CA LEU A 23 -12.42 -5.42 9.33
C LEU A 23 -11.40 -5.44 10.47
N LEU A 24 -10.23 -4.82 10.30
CA LEU A 24 -9.23 -4.70 11.37
C LEU A 24 -9.73 -3.77 12.48
N ARG A 25 -10.31 -2.63 12.12
CA ARG A 25 -10.90 -1.69 13.09
C ARG A 25 -12.06 -2.32 13.86
N ALA A 26 -12.94 -3.06 13.19
CA ALA A 26 -14.04 -3.78 13.82
C ALA A 26 -13.55 -4.84 14.84
N LYS A 27 -12.34 -5.36 14.66
CA LYS A 27 -11.66 -6.27 15.60
C LYS A 27 -10.90 -5.54 16.72
N GLY A 28 -10.93 -4.21 16.77
CA GLY A 28 -10.27 -3.40 17.79
C GLY A 28 -8.79 -3.11 17.52
N TYR A 29 -8.28 -3.37 16.31
CA TYR A 29 -6.92 -3.00 15.95
C TYR A 29 -6.82 -1.49 15.70
N PRO A 30 -5.93 -0.76 16.41
CA PRO A 30 -5.78 0.68 16.29
C PRO A 30 -4.91 1.05 15.08
N ILE A 31 -5.41 0.73 13.88
CA ILE A 31 -4.76 1.08 12.62
C ILE A 31 -4.84 2.60 12.42
N ALA A 32 -3.69 3.26 12.37
CA ALA A 32 -3.58 4.72 12.29
C ALA A 32 -2.88 5.19 10.99
N GLU A 33 -2.37 4.25 10.20
CA GLU A 33 -1.66 4.49 8.93
C GLU A 33 -2.01 3.36 7.95
N VAL A 34 -2.24 3.70 6.69
CA VAL A 34 -2.38 2.78 5.56
C VAL A 34 -1.30 3.10 4.54
N VAL A 35 -0.47 2.11 4.26
CA VAL A 35 0.61 2.21 3.27
C VAL A 35 0.31 1.28 2.11
N VAL A 36 0.21 1.84 0.91
CA VAL A 36 -0.10 1.08 -0.29
C VAL A 36 1.12 0.97 -1.20
N VAL A 37 1.58 -0.25 -1.44
CA VAL A 37 2.69 -0.58 -2.34
C VAL A 37 2.14 -0.88 -3.73
N HIS A 38 2.59 -0.18 -4.77
CA HIS A 38 2.02 -0.29 -6.11
C HIS A 38 3.08 -0.27 -7.23
N THR A 39 2.75 -0.89 -8.36
CA THR A 39 3.48 -0.73 -9.62
C THR A 39 3.00 0.50 -10.38
N ALA A 40 3.67 0.84 -11.50
CA ALA A 40 3.32 1.95 -12.39
C ALA A 40 2.39 1.57 -13.54
N GLY A 41 1.91 0.32 -13.59
CA GLY A 41 1.03 -0.13 -14.66
C GLY A 41 -0.24 0.72 -14.75
N GLN A 42 -0.64 1.09 -15.98
CA GLN A 42 -1.82 1.95 -16.22
C GLN A 42 -3.11 1.38 -15.62
N VAL A 43 -3.20 0.06 -15.48
CA VAL A 43 -4.32 -0.64 -14.85
C VAL A 43 -4.45 -0.35 -13.35
N ILE A 44 -3.37 0.08 -12.70
CA ILE A 44 -3.30 0.38 -11.26
C ILE A 44 -3.68 1.83 -10.95
N GLU A 45 -3.47 2.77 -11.88
CA GLU A 45 -3.75 4.18 -11.62
C GLU A 45 -5.20 4.47 -11.19
N PRO A 46 -6.25 3.87 -11.78
CA PRO A 46 -7.62 4.09 -11.32
C PRO A 46 -7.82 3.63 -9.88
N ALA A 47 -7.23 2.49 -9.51
CA ALA A 47 -7.28 1.96 -8.15
C ALA A 47 -6.59 2.90 -7.17
N LEU A 48 -5.40 3.40 -7.53
CA LEU A 48 -4.64 4.34 -6.70
C LEU A 48 -5.40 5.66 -6.49
N ARG A 49 -5.95 6.24 -7.57
CA ARG A 49 -6.77 7.46 -7.50
C ARG A 49 -8.01 7.25 -6.64
N ARG A 50 -8.65 6.08 -6.72
CA ARG A 50 -9.81 5.76 -5.89
C ARG A 50 -9.44 5.78 -4.41
N LEU A 51 -8.34 5.14 -4.03
CA LEU A 51 -7.86 5.16 -2.63
C LEU A 51 -7.52 6.56 -2.16
N GLN A 52 -6.84 7.38 -2.98
CA GLN A 52 -6.55 8.77 -2.64
C GLN A 52 -7.82 9.57 -2.33
N VAL A 53 -8.90 9.39 -3.11
CA VAL A 53 -10.17 10.06 -2.87
C VAL A 53 -10.86 9.56 -1.60
N GLU A 54 -10.84 8.25 -1.34
CA GLU A 54 -11.46 7.69 -0.13
C GLU A 54 -10.72 8.15 1.13
N PHE A 55 -9.38 8.02 1.16
CA PHE A 55 -8.59 8.42 2.34
C PHE A 55 -8.53 9.93 2.57
N ALA A 56 -8.74 10.76 1.53
CA ALA A 56 -8.94 12.19 1.71
C ALA A 56 -10.19 12.54 2.54
N ARG A 57 -11.15 11.60 2.66
CA ARG A 57 -12.37 11.76 3.47
C ARG A 57 -12.23 11.19 4.88
N GLU A 58 -11.13 10.50 5.19
CA GLU A 58 -10.82 9.90 6.50
C GLU A 58 -9.49 10.47 7.07
N PRO A 59 -9.45 11.76 7.44
CA PRO A 59 -8.20 12.42 7.87
C PRO A 59 -7.60 11.84 9.15
N GLU A 60 -8.35 11.05 9.92
CA GLU A 60 -7.86 10.33 11.09
C GLU A 60 -6.92 9.16 10.76
N VAL A 61 -6.86 8.72 9.50
CA VAL A 61 -5.94 7.68 9.01
C VAL A 61 -4.88 8.32 8.13
N GLY A 62 -3.61 8.16 8.49
CA GLY A 62 -2.53 8.51 7.58
C GLY A 62 -2.58 7.62 6.34
N PHE A 63 -2.45 8.21 5.15
CA PHE A 63 -2.44 7.47 3.91
C PHE A 63 -1.24 7.89 3.07
N ARG A 64 -0.41 6.90 2.69
CA ARG A 64 0.72 7.11 1.79
C ARG A 64 0.88 5.96 0.81
N THR A 65 1.48 6.27 -0.32
CA THR A 65 1.72 5.32 -1.41
C THR A 65 3.22 5.13 -1.61
N VAL A 66 3.63 3.91 -1.95
CA VAL A 66 5.02 3.56 -2.19
C VAL A 66 5.10 2.85 -3.54
N GLY A 67 5.82 3.47 -4.48
CA GLY A 67 6.11 2.85 -5.77
C GLY A 67 7.12 1.71 -5.62
N VAL A 68 6.90 0.64 -6.37
CA VAL A 68 7.90 -0.42 -6.54
C VAL A 68 8.91 0.05 -7.58
N GLU A 69 10.16 0.18 -7.14
CA GLU A 69 11.27 0.64 -7.97
C GLU A 69 12.39 -0.41 -8.05
N ASP A 70 12.99 -0.51 -9.24
CA ASP A 70 14.22 -1.24 -9.49
C ASP A 70 15.29 -0.30 -10.11
N GLU A 71 16.40 -0.87 -10.59
CA GLU A 71 17.50 -0.10 -11.20
C GLU A 71 17.11 0.63 -12.49
N ARG A 72 15.99 0.25 -13.12
CA ARG A 72 15.45 0.82 -14.36
C ARG A 72 14.37 1.88 -14.11
N GLY A 73 13.90 1.99 -12.87
CA GLY A 73 12.87 2.93 -12.44
C GLY A 73 11.66 2.22 -11.83
N MET A 74 10.48 2.81 -11.97
CA MET A 74 9.25 2.17 -11.49
C MET A 74 8.93 0.91 -12.31
N VAL A 75 8.60 -0.16 -11.60
CA VAL A 75 8.15 -1.42 -12.20
C VAL A 75 6.74 -1.22 -12.75
N GLU A 76 6.52 -1.45 -14.04
CA GLU A 76 5.18 -1.35 -14.65
C GLU A 76 4.28 -2.53 -14.26
N ASP A 77 4.82 -3.76 -14.36
CA ASP A 77 4.16 -5.01 -14.00
C ASP A 77 5.19 -6.02 -13.49
N VAL A 78 4.75 -6.99 -12.70
CA VAL A 78 5.62 -8.02 -12.11
C VAL A 78 5.66 -9.24 -13.02
N GLY A 79 6.65 -9.29 -13.92
CA GLY A 79 6.77 -10.34 -14.93
C GLY A 79 7.97 -11.28 -14.74
N ASN A 80 8.98 -10.87 -13.97
CA ASN A 80 10.21 -11.63 -13.78
C ASN A 80 10.72 -11.62 -12.31
N GLU A 81 11.83 -12.33 -12.08
CA GLU A 81 12.44 -12.46 -10.75
C GLU A 81 13.00 -11.14 -10.21
N ALA A 82 13.51 -10.26 -11.07
CA ALA A 82 14.00 -8.94 -10.66
C ALA A 82 12.84 -8.07 -10.17
N ASP A 83 11.70 -8.09 -10.88
CA ASP A 83 10.50 -7.35 -10.48
C ASP A 83 9.97 -7.87 -9.13
N THR A 84 9.92 -9.19 -8.96
CA THR A 84 9.53 -9.83 -7.69
C THR A 84 10.45 -9.41 -6.54
N THR A 85 11.75 -9.39 -6.82
CA THR A 85 12.77 -8.93 -5.86
C THR A 85 12.56 -7.46 -5.48
N ALA A 86 12.21 -6.60 -6.44
CA ALA A 86 11.90 -5.19 -6.20
C ALA A 86 10.66 -5.02 -5.30
N VAL A 87 9.60 -5.80 -5.52
CA VAL A 87 8.41 -5.81 -4.65
C VAL A 87 8.78 -6.22 -3.22
N LEU A 88 9.49 -7.34 -3.06
CA LEU A 88 9.87 -7.85 -1.73
C LEU A 88 10.77 -6.86 -0.98
N ARG A 89 11.75 -6.25 -1.65
CA ARG A 89 12.61 -5.20 -1.08
C ARG A 89 11.78 -3.99 -0.65
N THR A 90 10.82 -3.58 -1.47
CA THR A 90 9.93 -2.45 -1.16
C THR A 90 9.11 -2.74 0.10
N ILE A 91 8.44 -3.89 0.16
CA ILE A 91 7.67 -4.30 1.35
C ILE A 91 8.57 -4.36 2.59
N TYR A 92 9.74 -4.98 2.49
CA TYR A 92 10.67 -5.09 3.61
C TYR A 92 11.10 -3.73 4.14
N ARG A 93 11.47 -2.81 3.25
CA ARG A 93 11.83 -1.43 3.60
C ARG A 93 10.67 -0.70 4.26
N THR A 94 9.46 -0.80 3.72
CA THR A 94 8.26 -0.21 4.31
C THR A 94 7.99 -0.75 5.71
N VAL A 95 8.11 -2.06 5.92
CA VAL A 95 7.96 -2.67 7.27
C VAL A 95 9.04 -2.16 8.23
N LEU A 96 10.28 -1.99 7.77
CA LEU A 96 11.35 -1.45 8.60
C LEU A 96 11.12 0.02 8.98
N GLU A 97 10.55 0.83 8.08
CA GLU A 97 10.18 2.22 8.35
C GLU A 97 9.10 2.30 9.44
N GLU A 98 8.05 1.48 9.35
CA GLU A 98 6.95 1.47 10.33
C GLU A 98 7.33 0.88 11.69
N LYS A 99 8.45 0.15 11.79
CA LYS A 99 8.94 -0.42 13.05
C LYS A 99 9.77 0.56 13.89
N ARG A 100 10.27 1.63 13.30
CA ARG A 100 11.14 2.62 13.95
C ARG A 100 10.32 3.63 14.74
#